data_AF-A0A5B8KWZ5-F1
#
_entry.id   AF-A0A5B8KWZ5-F1
#
_cell.length_a   1.000
_cell.length_b   1.000
_cell.length_c   1.000
_cell.angle_alpha   90.00
_cell.angle_beta   90.00
_cell.angle_gamma   90.00
#
_symmetry.space_group_name_H-M   'P 1'
#
loop_
_entity.id
_entity.type
_entity.pdbx_description
1 polymer ?
#
loop_
_entity_poly.entity_id
_entity_poly.type
_entity_poly.pdbx_seq_one_letter_code
_entity_poly.pdbx_strand_id
1 'polypeptide(L)'
;MGVVGLKGELLKDLLEAQRRSGGNDLAALWDRVPGGAAKEEPPPSPDNATVYRWIQGQLPRKKSFMRLCAVLDVDPLALLTARDGDMDRAIEHLLSSFQLEHWHNPALSFLKDFFGRQKSWPPAAFARQWYGRDWIEQDFEHEASSKRNYYATVEIAGCGPVFSERPQICHFAFRIPGFFRNRWLEFGIVERHGRQVRLFHINGHVDSYVAEDPSDPSLVEMWFGPGPAVFRVASLHAFSSRVTGESRPDQVKVRFPG
;
A
#
# COMPACT_ATOMS: atom_id res chain seq x y z
N MET A 1 -13.65 -16.58 -12.28
CA MET A 1 -12.34 -15.88 -12.34
C MET A 1 -12.20 -15.02 -11.10
N GLY A 2 -10.99 -14.82 -10.57
CA GLY A 2 -10.80 -13.99 -9.37
C GLY A 2 -11.10 -12.51 -9.63
N VAL A 3 -11.61 -11.80 -8.63
CA VAL A 3 -11.99 -10.36 -8.71
C VAL A 3 -10.77 -9.45 -8.84
N VAL A 4 -9.62 -9.89 -8.31
CA VAL A 4 -8.36 -9.12 -8.29
C VAL A 4 -7.38 -9.64 -9.35
N GLY A 5 -6.70 -8.73 -10.02
CA GLY A 5 -5.64 -8.98 -11.00
C GLY A 5 -4.43 -8.05 -10.81
N LEU A 6 -3.49 -8.12 -11.74
CA LEU A 6 -2.37 -7.17 -11.83
C LEU A 6 -2.73 -5.95 -12.69
N LYS A 7 -2.23 -4.77 -12.31
CA LYS A 7 -2.17 -3.58 -13.18
C LYS A 7 -1.13 -3.82 -14.28
N GLY A 8 -1.58 -4.43 -15.37
CA GLY A 8 -0.74 -4.87 -16.49
C GLY A 8 0.13 -3.78 -17.12
N GLU A 9 -0.49 -2.65 -17.47
CA GLU A 9 0.21 -1.50 -18.06
C GLU A 9 1.25 -0.91 -17.09
N LEU A 10 0.89 -0.72 -15.82
CA LEU A 10 1.84 -0.26 -14.81
C LEU A 10 3.04 -1.21 -14.66
N LEU A 11 2.79 -2.53 -14.65
CA LEU A 11 3.87 -3.52 -14.60
C LEU A 11 4.80 -3.39 -15.81
N LYS A 12 4.24 -3.22 -17.01
CA LYS A 12 5.01 -3.00 -18.23
C LYS A 12 5.86 -1.74 -18.12
N ASP A 13 5.28 -0.62 -17.69
CA ASP A 13 5.98 0.66 -17.52
C ASP A 13 7.14 0.54 -16.53
N LEU A 14 6.95 -0.16 -15.40
CA LEU A 14 7.99 -0.39 -14.40
C LEU A 14 9.14 -1.24 -14.95
N LEU A 15 8.82 -2.29 -15.72
CA LEU A 15 9.84 -3.14 -16.38
C LEU A 15 10.63 -2.35 -17.44
N GLU A 16 9.96 -1.50 -18.21
CA GLU A 16 10.60 -0.65 -19.21
C GLU A 16 11.46 0.45 -18.58
N ALA A 17 10.98 1.09 -17.51
CA ALA A 17 11.75 2.06 -16.73
C ALA A 17 13.03 1.42 -16.17
N GLN A 18 12.93 0.23 -15.61
CA GLN A 18 14.07 -0.52 -15.08
C GLN A 18 15.14 -0.80 -16.15
N ARG A 19 14.73 -1.19 -17.37
CA ARG A 19 15.64 -1.39 -18.51
C ARG A 19 16.31 -0.08 -18.95
N ARG A 20 15.55 1.03 -19.02
CA ARG A 20 16.08 2.34 -19.41
C ARG A 20 17.13 2.88 -18.44
N SER A 21 16.98 2.61 -17.14
CA SER A 21 17.96 3.01 -16.12
C SER A 21 19.25 2.15 -16.11
N GLY A 22 19.48 1.31 -17.14
CA GLY A 22 20.61 0.40 -17.19
C GLY A 22 20.50 -0.76 -16.19
N GLY A 23 19.31 -1.03 -15.68
CA GLY A 23 19.05 -2.19 -14.83
C GLY A 23 19.29 -3.49 -15.59
N ASN A 24 19.72 -4.54 -14.88
CA ASN A 24 19.82 -5.86 -15.48
C ASN A 24 18.43 -6.36 -15.90
N ASP A 25 18.39 -7.33 -16.80
CA ASP A 25 17.14 -8.03 -17.12
C ASP A 25 16.48 -8.60 -15.85
N LEU A 26 15.15 -8.72 -15.88
CA LEU A 26 14.33 -9.16 -14.75
C LEU A 26 14.90 -10.43 -14.11
N ALA A 27 15.40 -11.37 -14.92
CA ALA A 27 16.02 -12.61 -14.46
C ALA A 27 17.24 -12.38 -13.55
N ALA A 28 18.14 -11.48 -13.93
CA ALA A 28 19.35 -11.18 -13.17
C ALA A 28 19.05 -10.44 -11.86
N LEU A 29 17.95 -9.69 -11.80
CA LEU A 29 17.48 -9.06 -10.56
C LEU A 29 16.68 -10.02 -9.69
N TRP A 30 15.97 -10.96 -10.32
CA TRP A 30 15.21 -12.01 -9.65
C TRP A 30 16.09 -12.73 -8.63
N ASP A 31 17.27 -13.17 -9.06
CA ASP A 31 18.20 -13.96 -8.25
C ASP A 31 18.83 -13.17 -7.09
N ARG A 32 18.79 -11.83 -7.13
CA ARG A 32 19.36 -10.95 -6.09
C ARG A 32 18.42 -10.73 -4.91
N VAL A 33 17.12 -10.91 -5.09
CA VAL A 33 16.17 -10.77 -3.98
C VAL A 33 16.37 -11.95 -3.03
N PRO A 34 16.65 -11.71 -1.73
CA PRO A 34 16.80 -12.78 -0.76
C PRO A 34 15.57 -13.69 -0.81
N GLY A 35 15.78 -15.00 -0.93
CA GLY A 35 14.70 -15.97 -0.91
C GLY A 35 13.93 -15.84 0.41
N GLY A 36 12.63 -15.56 0.33
CA GLY A 36 11.81 -15.39 1.53
C GLY A 36 11.89 -16.61 2.45
N ALA A 37 12.00 -16.39 3.77
CA ALA A 37 12.15 -17.39 4.83
C ALA A 37 13.14 -18.54 4.53
N ALA A 38 14.26 -18.60 5.26
CA ALA A 38 15.44 -19.46 5.05
C ALA A 38 15.22 -20.98 4.84
N LYS A 39 13.99 -21.49 4.89
CA LYS A 39 13.65 -22.91 4.73
C LYS A 39 13.04 -23.29 3.39
N GLU A 40 12.69 -22.34 2.52
CA GLU A 40 12.01 -22.66 1.26
C GLU A 40 12.82 -22.22 0.04
N GLU A 41 12.88 -23.08 -0.98
CA GLU A 41 13.56 -22.76 -2.22
C GLU A 41 12.88 -21.55 -2.92
N PRO A 42 13.69 -20.61 -3.46
CA PRO A 42 13.17 -19.48 -4.22
C PRO A 42 12.45 -19.95 -5.49
N PRO A 43 11.38 -19.26 -5.93
CA PRO A 43 10.76 -19.57 -7.21
C PRO A 43 11.74 -19.31 -8.36
N PRO A 44 11.72 -20.14 -9.42
CA PRO A 44 12.59 -19.93 -10.58
C PRO A 44 12.30 -18.58 -11.23
N SER A 45 13.29 -18.03 -11.94
CA SER A 45 13.11 -16.82 -12.75
C SER A 45 11.98 -17.04 -13.77
N PRO A 46 11.09 -16.05 -13.97
CA PRO A 46 10.05 -16.16 -14.99
C PRO A 46 10.66 -16.14 -16.39
N ASP A 47 10.04 -16.89 -17.30
CA ASP A 47 10.29 -16.78 -18.74
C ASP A 47 9.46 -15.65 -19.37
N ASN A 48 9.75 -15.31 -20.64
CA ASN A 48 9.04 -14.25 -21.36
C ASN A 48 7.52 -14.50 -21.47
N ALA A 49 7.11 -15.76 -21.62
CA ALA A 49 5.69 -16.13 -21.68
C ALA A 49 4.98 -15.87 -20.34
N THR A 50 5.66 -16.13 -19.22
CA THR A 50 5.15 -15.84 -17.89
C THR A 50 5.04 -14.35 -17.63
N VAL A 51 6.08 -13.58 -17.99
CA VAL A 51 6.04 -12.10 -17.87
C VAL A 51 4.91 -11.53 -18.72
N TYR A 52 4.73 -12.02 -19.95
CA TYR A 52 3.64 -11.60 -20.82
C TYR A 52 2.27 -11.84 -20.17
N ARG A 53 2.03 -13.02 -19.57
CA ARG A 53 0.78 -13.30 -18.84
C ARG A 53 0.55 -12.34 -17.66
N TRP A 54 1.60 -11.96 -16.94
CA TRP A 54 1.50 -11.00 -15.84
C TRP A 54 1.14 -9.59 -16.35
N ILE A 55 1.73 -9.16 -17.47
CA ILE A 55 1.37 -7.92 -18.15
C ILE A 55 -0.08 -7.96 -18.65
N GLN A 56 -0.61 -9.14 -19.02
CA GLN A 56 -2.04 -9.31 -19.32
C GLN A 56 -2.94 -9.37 -18.06
N GLY A 57 -2.43 -9.03 -16.88
CA GLY A 57 -3.21 -8.93 -15.64
C GLY A 57 -3.33 -10.25 -14.85
N GLN A 58 -2.66 -11.32 -15.27
CA GLN A 58 -2.66 -12.57 -14.51
C GLN A 58 -1.83 -12.45 -13.23
N LEU A 59 -2.44 -12.73 -12.08
CA LEU A 59 -1.75 -12.69 -10.80
C LEU A 59 -0.77 -13.89 -10.68
N PRO A 60 0.52 -13.66 -10.33
CA PRO A 60 1.47 -14.73 -10.07
C PRO A 60 1.09 -15.52 -8.81
N ARG A 61 1.77 -16.65 -8.56
CA ARG A 61 1.70 -17.31 -7.23
C ARG A 61 2.31 -16.40 -6.17
N LYS A 62 1.89 -16.55 -4.90
CA LYS A 62 2.32 -15.70 -3.76
C LYS A 62 3.79 -15.33 -3.77
N LYS A 63 4.69 -16.32 -3.78
CA LYS A 63 6.14 -16.07 -3.73
C LYS A 63 6.64 -15.30 -4.95
N SER A 64 6.21 -15.68 -6.14
CA SER A 64 6.57 -14.99 -7.38
C SER A 64 6.02 -13.57 -7.40
N PHE A 65 4.81 -13.35 -6.88
CA PHE A 65 4.22 -12.01 -6.80
C PHE A 65 5.01 -11.13 -5.83
N MET A 66 5.27 -11.62 -4.62
CA MET A 66 6.08 -10.87 -3.64
C MET A 66 7.50 -10.59 -4.14
N ARG A 67 8.13 -11.56 -4.80
CA ARG A 67 9.46 -11.38 -5.39
C ARG A 67 9.45 -10.38 -6.55
N LEU A 68 8.43 -10.42 -7.40
CA LEU A 68 8.24 -9.42 -8.46
C LEU A 68 8.13 -8.01 -7.86
N CYS A 69 7.31 -7.82 -6.83
CA CYS A 69 7.18 -6.53 -6.13
C CYS A 69 8.51 -6.06 -5.54
N ALA A 70 9.28 -6.97 -4.93
CA ALA A 70 10.60 -6.66 -4.40
C ALA A 70 11.63 -6.29 -5.48
N VAL A 71 11.68 -7.01 -6.61
CA VAL A 71 12.58 -6.71 -7.75
C VAL A 71 12.27 -5.34 -8.35
N LEU A 72 10.99 -5.01 -8.48
CA LEU A 72 10.54 -3.72 -8.99
C LEU A 72 10.60 -2.61 -7.93
N ASP A 73 10.96 -2.96 -6.70
CA ASP A 73 10.93 -2.09 -5.53
C ASP A 73 9.62 -1.28 -5.43
N VAL A 74 8.50 -2.00 -5.47
CA VAL A 74 7.15 -1.44 -5.42
C VAL A 74 6.34 -2.15 -4.33
N ASP A 75 5.44 -1.42 -3.68
CA ASP A 75 4.50 -2.03 -2.73
C ASP A 75 3.54 -2.98 -3.46
N PRO A 76 3.21 -4.16 -2.91
CA PRO A 76 2.34 -5.09 -3.63
C PRO A 76 0.94 -4.55 -3.91
N LEU A 77 0.38 -3.70 -3.03
CA LEU A 77 -0.94 -3.11 -3.23
C LEU A 77 -0.97 -2.17 -4.43
N ALA A 78 0.15 -1.51 -4.76
CA ALA A 78 0.23 -0.66 -5.95
C ALA A 78 0.01 -1.45 -7.25
N LEU A 79 0.40 -2.73 -7.31
CA LEU A 79 0.24 -3.56 -8.50
C LEU A 79 -1.11 -4.28 -8.60
N LEU A 80 -1.95 -4.25 -7.56
CA LEU A 80 -3.25 -4.91 -7.59
C LEU A 80 -4.31 -3.99 -8.20
N THR A 81 -5.27 -4.59 -8.91
CA THR A 81 -6.46 -3.91 -9.45
C THR A 81 -7.66 -4.84 -9.47
N ALA A 82 -8.86 -4.27 -9.47
CA ALA A 82 -10.07 -4.97 -9.85
C ALA A 82 -10.01 -5.34 -11.33
N ARG A 83 -10.42 -6.57 -11.68
CA ARG A 83 -10.43 -7.04 -13.07
C ARG A 83 -11.55 -6.44 -13.91
N ASP A 84 -12.69 -6.17 -13.27
CA ASP A 84 -13.87 -5.52 -13.86
C ASP A 84 -13.81 -3.98 -13.73
N GLY A 85 -12.74 -3.45 -13.12
CA GLY A 85 -12.61 -2.03 -12.82
C GLY A 85 -13.34 -1.59 -11.55
N ASP A 86 -14.04 -2.49 -10.87
CA ASP A 86 -14.81 -2.22 -9.65
C ASP A 86 -13.95 -2.47 -8.39
N MET A 87 -13.28 -1.41 -7.95
CA MET A 87 -12.38 -1.47 -6.79
C MET A 87 -13.12 -1.71 -5.47
N ASP A 88 -14.34 -1.20 -5.33
CA ASP A 88 -15.14 -1.36 -4.11
C ASP A 88 -15.46 -2.84 -3.91
N ARG A 89 -15.95 -3.49 -4.98
CA ARG A 89 -16.20 -4.94 -5.00
C ARG A 89 -14.94 -5.76 -4.74
N ALA A 90 -13.79 -5.33 -5.29
CA ALA A 90 -12.52 -5.99 -5.03
C ALA A 90 -12.12 -5.91 -3.54
N ILE A 91 -12.29 -4.75 -2.89
CA ILE A 91 -12.02 -4.56 -1.47
C ILE A 91 -12.96 -5.41 -0.61
N GLU A 92 -14.27 -5.40 -0.90
CA GLU A 92 -15.26 -6.24 -0.19
C GLU A 92 -14.90 -7.74 -0.27
N HIS A 93 -14.48 -8.19 -1.46
CA HIS A 93 -14.05 -9.58 -1.66
C HIS A 93 -12.77 -9.90 -0.87
N LEU A 94 -11.81 -8.98 -0.80
CA LEU A 94 -10.59 -9.14 -0.01
C LEU A 94 -10.89 -9.25 1.50
N LEU A 95 -11.77 -8.39 2.00
CA LEU A 95 -12.18 -8.40 3.41
C LEU A 95 -12.97 -9.67 3.75
N SER A 96 -13.87 -10.10 2.87
CA SER A 96 -14.60 -11.36 3.03
C SER A 96 -13.64 -12.55 3.06
N SER A 97 -12.63 -12.57 2.18
CA SER A 97 -11.59 -13.61 2.17
C SER A 97 -10.76 -13.61 3.45
N PHE A 98 -10.48 -12.45 4.02
CA PHE A 98 -9.81 -12.32 5.32
C PHE A 98 -10.69 -12.83 6.47
N GLN A 99 -11.95 -12.40 6.54
CA GLN A 99 -12.89 -12.79 7.62
C GLN A 99 -13.18 -14.29 7.64
N LEU A 100 -13.30 -14.91 6.47
CA LEU A 100 -13.53 -16.35 6.33
C LEU A 100 -12.24 -17.19 6.41
N GLU A 101 -11.08 -16.54 6.57
CA GLU A 101 -9.75 -17.15 6.50
C GLU A 101 -9.53 -17.99 5.22
N HIS A 102 -10.25 -17.66 4.15
CA HIS A 102 -10.28 -18.41 2.89
C HIS A 102 -9.90 -17.53 1.71
N TRP A 103 -8.66 -17.69 1.23
CA TRP A 103 -8.13 -16.94 0.10
C TRP A 103 -8.31 -17.72 -1.20
N HIS A 104 -9.34 -17.35 -1.98
CA HIS A 104 -9.57 -17.90 -3.32
C HIS A 104 -8.33 -17.80 -4.23
N ASN A 105 -7.55 -16.72 -4.07
CA ASN A 105 -6.25 -16.59 -4.69
C ASN A 105 -5.15 -16.59 -3.61
N PRO A 106 -4.36 -17.66 -3.48
CA PRO A 106 -3.31 -17.77 -2.46
C PRO A 106 -2.27 -16.65 -2.53
N ALA A 107 -2.11 -15.99 -3.68
CA ALA A 107 -1.21 -14.87 -3.85
C ALA A 107 -1.58 -13.66 -3.00
N LEU A 108 -2.85 -13.52 -2.61
CA LEU A 108 -3.36 -12.41 -1.79
C LEU A 108 -3.27 -12.70 -0.28
N SER A 109 -2.92 -13.93 0.11
CA SER A 109 -2.86 -14.35 1.52
C SER A 109 -1.80 -13.63 2.36
N PHE A 110 -0.96 -12.76 1.78
CA PHE A 110 -0.07 -11.89 2.57
C PHE A 110 -0.85 -10.76 3.26
N LEU A 111 -2.02 -10.37 2.75
CA LEU A 111 -2.84 -9.29 3.31
C LEU A 111 -3.41 -9.63 4.69
N LYS A 112 -3.40 -10.90 5.09
CA LYS A 112 -3.80 -11.32 6.44
C LYS A 112 -2.96 -10.65 7.55
N ASP A 113 -1.73 -10.27 7.23
CA ASP A 113 -0.80 -9.65 8.18
C ASP A 113 -1.01 -8.12 8.28
N PHE A 114 -1.86 -7.56 7.41
CA PHE A 114 -2.24 -6.16 7.33
C PHE A 114 -3.64 -5.93 7.91
N PHE A 115 -4.60 -6.78 7.53
CA PHE A 115 -5.98 -6.65 7.98
C PHE A 115 -6.22 -7.11 9.43
N GLY A 116 -7.26 -6.54 10.03
CA GLY A 116 -7.68 -6.85 11.39
C GLY A 116 -6.77 -6.27 12.47
N ARG A 117 -6.89 -6.81 13.68
CA ARG A 117 -6.22 -6.25 14.88
C ARG A 117 -4.85 -6.87 15.08
N GLN A 118 -3.81 -6.10 14.80
CA GLN A 118 -2.42 -6.53 14.84
C GLN A 118 -1.71 -6.05 16.11
N LYS A 119 -0.85 -6.90 16.69
CA LYS A 119 0.00 -6.51 17.83
C LYS A 119 1.13 -5.58 17.38
N SER A 120 1.71 -5.89 16.23
CA SER A 120 2.76 -5.12 15.56
C SER A 120 2.25 -4.79 14.17
N TRP A 121 2.16 -3.52 13.84
CA TRP A 121 1.79 -3.05 12.51
C TRP A 121 2.61 -1.80 12.18
N PRO A 122 3.13 -1.67 10.96
CA PRO A 122 3.06 -2.64 9.86
C PRO A 122 3.84 -3.93 10.16
N PRO A 123 3.62 -5.02 9.40
CA PRO A 123 4.31 -6.30 9.65
C PRO A 123 5.80 -6.19 9.32
N ALA A 124 6.67 -6.03 10.32
CA ALA A 124 8.12 -5.87 10.13
C ALA A 124 8.77 -7.06 9.42
N ALA A 125 8.31 -8.28 9.70
CA ALA A 125 8.81 -9.50 9.05
C ALA A 125 8.62 -9.45 7.53
N PHE A 126 7.51 -8.85 7.06
CA PHE A 126 7.21 -8.74 5.65
C PHE A 126 8.22 -7.84 4.91
N ALA A 127 8.49 -6.64 5.43
CA ALA A 127 9.43 -5.70 4.79
C ALA A 127 10.86 -6.26 4.79
N ARG A 128 11.31 -6.82 5.92
CA ARG A 128 12.65 -7.43 6.03
C ARG A 128 12.81 -8.62 5.10
N GLN A 129 11.82 -9.50 5.05
CA GLN A 129 11.88 -10.71 4.25
C GLN A 129 11.98 -10.43 2.76
N TRP A 130 11.18 -9.48 2.24
CA TRP A 130 11.06 -9.27 0.80
C TRP A 130 11.88 -8.09 0.29
N TYR A 131 12.05 -7.04 1.09
CA TYR A 131 12.69 -5.78 0.67
C TYR A 131 14.04 -5.53 1.35
N GLY A 132 14.44 -6.37 2.30
CA GLY A 132 15.70 -6.23 3.04
C GLY A 132 15.79 -4.94 3.87
N ARG A 133 14.64 -4.30 4.17
CA ARG A 133 14.55 -3.02 4.88
C ARG A 133 13.41 -3.04 5.89
N ASP A 134 13.42 -2.05 6.78
CA ASP A 134 12.29 -1.78 7.68
C ASP A 134 11.26 -0.88 7.00
N TRP A 135 10.05 -0.86 7.55
CA TRP A 135 9.06 0.15 7.20
C TRP A 135 9.53 1.53 7.65
N ILE A 136 9.16 2.54 6.87
CA ILE A 136 9.25 3.93 7.30
C ILE A 136 7.91 4.24 7.94
N GLU A 137 7.95 4.68 9.19
CA GLU A 137 6.76 4.86 10.04
C GLU A 137 6.75 6.28 10.61
N GLN A 138 5.57 6.89 10.65
CA GLN A 138 5.35 8.17 11.32
C GLN A 138 4.08 8.11 12.16
N ASP A 139 4.24 8.31 13.46
CA ASP A 139 3.17 8.31 14.43
C ASP A 139 2.74 9.74 14.78
N PHE A 140 1.44 9.92 14.98
CA PHE A 140 0.90 11.14 15.58
C PHE A 140 -0.18 10.80 16.60
N GLU A 141 -0.20 11.55 17.68
CA GLU A 141 -1.11 11.35 18.80
C GLU A 141 -2.27 12.34 18.73
N HIS A 142 -3.49 11.82 18.89
CA HIS A 142 -4.70 12.60 19.06
C HIS A 142 -5.07 12.65 20.54
N GLU A 143 -4.86 13.80 21.15
CA GLU A 143 -5.28 14.07 22.53
C GLU A 143 -6.72 14.62 22.55
N ALA A 144 -7.68 13.76 22.84
CA ALA A 144 -9.11 14.13 22.86
C ALA A 144 -9.46 15.23 23.88
N SER A 145 -8.60 15.46 24.87
CA SER A 145 -8.72 16.57 25.84
C SER A 145 -8.51 17.94 25.20
N SER A 146 -7.65 18.02 24.19
CA SER A 146 -7.28 19.27 23.52
C SER A 146 -8.32 19.63 22.46
N LYS A 147 -8.79 18.63 21.71
CA LYS A 147 -9.87 18.78 20.74
C LYS A 147 -10.49 17.41 20.43
N ARG A 148 -11.75 17.37 19.98
CA ARG A 148 -12.46 16.13 19.62
C ARG A 148 -13.39 16.31 18.43
N ASN A 149 -13.72 15.22 17.74
CA ASN A 149 -14.71 15.16 16.66
C ASN A 149 -14.45 16.20 15.55
N TYR A 150 -13.27 16.15 14.95
CA TYR A 150 -12.91 17.07 13.87
C TYR A 150 -12.10 16.36 12.78
N TYR A 151 -12.11 16.95 11.58
CA TYR A 151 -11.22 16.53 10.52
C TYR A 151 -9.91 17.30 10.56
N ALA A 152 -8.81 16.56 10.48
CA ALA A 152 -7.47 17.10 10.33
C ALA A 152 -6.91 16.73 8.95
N THR A 153 -6.03 17.57 8.42
CA THR A 153 -5.29 17.25 7.19
C THR A 153 -3.91 16.72 7.54
N VAL A 154 -3.58 15.55 7.00
CA VAL A 154 -2.24 14.98 6.97
C VAL A 154 -1.65 15.26 5.60
N GLU A 155 -0.55 15.98 5.60
CA GLU A 155 0.25 16.24 4.41
C GLU A 155 1.31 15.13 4.30
N ILE A 156 1.40 14.49 3.14
CA ILE A 156 2.40 13.46 2.82
C ILE A 156 3.26 13.95 1.67
N ALA A 157 4.52 14.27 1.96
CA ALA A 157 5.51 14.60 0.96
C ALA A 157 6.46 13.41 0.76
N GLY A 158 6.73 13.04 -0.49
CA GLY A 158 7.72 12.01 -0.80
C GLY A 158 9.13 12.55 -0.71
N CYS A 159 10.06 11.68 -0.33
CA CYS A 159 11.48 12.01 -0.33
C CYS A 159 12.09 11.70 -1.70
N GLY A 160 11.72 12.44 -2.74
CA GLY A 160 12.41 12.42 -4.04
C GLY A 160 11.54 12.73 -5.27
N PRO A 161 12.16 12.95 -6.44
CA PRO A 161 11.49 13.23 -7.71
C PRO A 161 10.74 12.01 -8.32
N VAL A 162 10.55 10.94 -7.54
CA VAL A 162 10.28 9.57 -8.01
C VAL A 162 8.78 9.29 -8.24
N PHE A 163 7.89 10.17 -7.77
CA PHE A 163 6.45 9.98 -7.91
C PHE A 163 5.96 9.86 -9.35
N SER A 164 6.68 10.48 -10.30
CA SER A 164 6.30 10.42 -11.72
C SER A 164 6.48 9.04 -12.34
N GLU A 165 7.36 8.19 -11.80
CA GLU A 165 7.73 6.92 -12.44
C GLU A 165 7.34 5.68 -11.63
N ARG A 166 7.17 5.81 -10.32
CA ARG A 166 6.81 4.67 -9.45
C ARG A 166 5.67 5.04 -8.51
N PRO A 167 4.68 4.15 -8.35
CA PRO A 167 3.61 4.38 -7.39
C PRO A 167 4.16 4.24 -5.97
N GLN A 168 3.75 5.15 -5.09
CA GLN A 168 3.99 5.06 -3.65
C GLN A 168 2.68 4.73 -2.94
N ILE A 169 2.76 3.78 -2.00
CA ILE A 169 1.65 3.45 -1.09
C ILE A 169 2.00 3.93 0.31
N CYS A 170 1.09 4.67 0.93
CA CYS A 170 1.10 4.98 2.34
C CYS A 170 -0.08 4.28 3.01
N HIS A 171 0.21 3.42 3.97
CA HIS A 171 -0.78 2.73 4.77
C HIS A 171 -1.14 3.53 6.00
N PHE A 172 -2.40 3.47 6.41
CA PHE A 172 -2.92 4.19 7.57
C PHE A 172 -3.55 3.24 8.57
N ALA A 173 -3.10 3.32 9.82
CA ALA A 173 -3.65 2.58 10.93
C ALA A 173 -3.83 3.46 12.17
N PHE A 174 -4.65 3.00 13.10
CA PHE A 174 -4.75 3.58 14.43
C PHE A 174 -4.76 2.51 15.51
N ARG A 175 -4.46 2.93 16.73
CA ARG A 175 -4.72 2.18 17.95
C ARG A 175 -5.27 3.12 19.01
N ILE A 176 -6.02 2.58 19.95
CA ILE A 176 -6.58 3.32 21.08
C ILE A 176 -5.84 2.86 22.34
N PRO A 177 -5.01 3.71 22.97
CA PRO A 177 -4.31 3.35 24.20
C PRO A 177 -5.29 2.91 25.31
N GLY A 178 -4.98 1.80 25.98
CA GLY A 178 -5.80 1.20 27.02
C GLY A 178 -6.97 0.34 26.50
N PHE A 179 -7.26 0.37 25.19
CA PHE A 179 -8.35 -0.40 24.59
C PHE A 179 -7.82 -1.49 23.66
N PHE A 180 -8.59 -2.56 23.50
CA PHE A 180 -8.30 -3.66 22.57
C PHE A 180 -6.86 -4.22 22.65
N ARG A 181 -6.28 -4.21 23.84
CA ARG A 181 -4.89 -4.61 24.11
C ARG A 181 -3.85 -3.82 23.28
N ASN A 182 -4.11 -2.53 23.04
CA ASN A 182 -3.24 -1.61 22.28
C ASN A 182 -2.90 -2.10 20.87
N ARG A 183 -3.79 -2.87 20.25
CA ARG A 183 -3.60 -3.40 18.89
C ARG A 183 -3.87 -2.33 17.85
N TRP A 184 -3.07 -2.36 16.79
CA TRP A 184 -3.24 -1.57 15.59
C TRP A 184 -4.35 -2.13 14.72
N LEU A 185 -5.10 -1.24 14.09
CA LEU A 185 -6.10 -1.53 13.07
C LEU A 185 -5.82 -0.64 11.87
N GLU A 186 -5.40 -1.24 10.76
CA GLU A 186 -5.34 -0.58 9.47
C GLU A 186 -6.75 -0.24 9.00
N PHE A 187 -6.95 0.99 8.53
CA PHE A 187 -8.25 1.46 8.04
C PHE A 187 -8.21 1.95 6.60
N GLY A 188 -7.03 2.08 5.99
CA GLY A 188 -6.95 2.27 4.56
C GLY A 188 -5.55 2.59 4.08
N ILE A 189 -5.46 2.85 2.78
CA ILE A 189 -4.23 3.20 2.09
C ILE A 189 -4.45 4.43 1.22
N VAL A 190 -3.37 5.14 0.94
CA VAL A 190 -3.30 6.19 -0.07
C VAL A 190 -2.22 5.82 -1.08
N GLU A 191 -2.59 5.78 -2.35
CA GLU A 191 -1.72 5.56 -3.49
C GLU A 191 -1.45 6.88 -4.21
N ARG A 192 -0.18 7.18 -4.45
CA ARG A 192 0.28 8.29 -5.30
C ARG A 192 1.00 7.72 -6.51
N HIS A 193 0.57 8.09 -7.72
CA HIS A 193 1.28 7.76 -8.96
C HIS A 193 1.17 8.93 -9.96
N GLY A 194 2.30 9.52 -10.31
CA GLY A 194 2.34 10.79 -11.05
C GLY A 194 1.57 11.87 -10.30
N ARG A 195 0.55 12.43 -10.96
CA ARG A 195 -0.35 13.45 -10.37
C ARG A 195 -1.57 12.83 -9.70
N GLN A 196 -1.81 11.54 -9.84
CA GLN A 196 -3.01 10.90 -9.33
C GLN A 196 -2.81 10.51 -7.87
N VAL A 197 -3.75 10.92 -7.00
CA VAL A 197 -3.87 10.46 -5.61
C VAL A 197 -5.15 9.67 -5.49
N ARG A 198 -5.07 8.48 -4.92
CA ARG A 198 -6.22 7.63 -4.64
C ARG A 198 -6.19 7.17 -3.20
N LEU A 199 -7.34 7.12 -2.58
CA LEU A 199 -7.56 6.60 -1.24
C LEU A 199 -8.45 5.38 -1.35
N PHE A 200 -8.09 4.34 -0.61
CA PHE A 200 -8.89 3.13 -0.48
C PHE A 200 -9.09 2.83 1.01
N HIS A 201 -10.32 2.92 1.49
CA HIS A 201 -10.69 2.61 2.86
C HIS A 201 -11.09 1.14 2.99
N ILE A 202 -10.85 0.53 4.15
CA ILE A 202 -11.23 -0.86 4.45
C ILE A 202 -12.75 -1.11 4.48
N ASN A 203 -13.58 -0.11 4.26
CA ASN A 203 -15.05 -0.27 4.16
C ASN A 203 -15.51 -0.17 2.70
N GLY A 204 -14.60 -0.27 1.74
CA GLY A 204 -14.90 -0.12 0.31
C GLY A 204 -15.02 1.32 -0.17
N HIS A 205 -14.92 2.33 0.70
CA HIS A 205 -14.92 3.72 0.25
C HIS A 205 -13.64 4.06 -0.52
N VAL A 206 -13.81 4.67 -1.69
CA VAL A 206 -12.73 5.15 -2.55
C VAL A 206 -12.89 6.64 -2.80
N ASP A 207 -11.78 7.37 -2.76
CA ASP A 207 -11.72 8.79 -3.09
C ASP A 207 -10.47 9.08 -3.92
N SER A 208 -10.49 10.13 -4.75
CA SER A 208 -9.33 10.47 -5.58
C SER A 208 -9.31 11.91 -6.03
N TYR A 209 -8.11 12.43 -6.28
CA TYR A 209 -7.92 13.70 -6.97
C TYR A 209 -6.67 13.69 -7.85
N VAL A 210 -6.55 14.72 -8.68
CA VAL A 210 -5.36 14.98 -9.50
C VAL A 210 -4.67 16.22 -8.95
N ALA A 211 -3.45 16.06 -8.45
CA ALA A 211 -2.65 17.20 -7.98
C ALA A 211 -2.25 18.11 -9.15
N GLU A 212 -1.94 19.37 -8.85
CA GLU A 212 -1.47 20.32 -9.86
C GLU A 212 -0.07 19.92 -10.35
N ASP A 213 0.85 19.66 -9.41
CA ASP A 213 2.20 19.20 -9.69
C ASP A 213 2.45 17.77 -9.12
N PRO A 214 3.23 16.91 -9.82
CA PRO A 214 3.67 15.62 -9.27
C PRO A 214 4.43 15.72 -7.95
N SER A 215 5.16 16.82 -7.73
CA SER A 215 5.97 17.10 -6.54
C SER A 215 5.18 17.66 -5.36
N ASP A 216 3.92 18.09 -5.58
CA ASP A 216 3.04 18.53 -4.50
C ASP A 216 2.82 17.40 -3.50
N PRO A 217 2.75 17.73 -2.20
CA PRO A 217 2.41 16.74 -1.20
C PRO A 217 0.98 16.22 -1.43
N SER A 218 0.78 14.95 -1.11
CA SER A 218 -0.55 14.36 -1.05
C SER A 218 -1.27 14.85 0.21
N LEU A 219 -2.45 15.43 0.05
CA LEU A 219 -3.28 15.89 1.16
C LEU A 219 -4.33 14.84 1.47
N VAL A 220 -4.37 14.41 2.73
CA VAL A 220 -5.25 13.35 3.22
C VAL A 220 -6.03 13.87 4.41
N GLU A 221 -7.35 13.89 4.31
CA GLU A 221 -8.24 14.28 5.38
C GLU A 221 -8.60 13.07 6.25
N MET A 222 -8.43 13.21 7.57
CA MET A 222 -8.66 12.16 8.55
C MET A 222 -9.59 12.62 9.67
N TRP A 223 -10.48 11.74 10.12
CA TRP A 223 -11.34 12.02 11.26
C TRP A 223 -10.66 11.70 12.58
N PHE A 224 -10.57 12.71 13.45
CA PHE A 224 -10.11 12.56 14.83
C PHE A 224 -11.34 12.53 15.75
N GLY A 225 -11.69 11.31 16.16
CA GLY A 225 -12.91 11.01 16.89
C GLY A 225 -12.96 11.52 18.33
N PRO A 226 -13.89 11.00 19.14
CA PRO A 226 -14.20 11.53 20.47
C PRO A 226 -13.18 11.15 21.56
N GLY A 227 -12.36 10.12 21.33
CA GLY A 227 -11.42 9.56 22.30
C GLY A 227 -9.97 9.63 21.81
N PRO A 228 -9.00 9.43 22.72
CA PRO A 228 -7.59 9.50 22.36
C PRO A 228 -7.21 8.34 21.44
N ALA A 229 -6.33 8.60 20.48
CA ALA A 229 -5.84 7.60 19.55
C ALA A 229 -4.40 7.92 19.15
N VAL A 230 -3.65 6.87 18.83
CA VAL A 230 -2.37 7.00 18.12
C VAL A 230 -2.61 6.53 16.70
N PHE A 231 -2.32 7.40 15.74
CA PHE A 231 -2.37 7.09 14.33
C PHE A 231 -0.96 6.85 13.82
N ARG A 232 -0.85 6.02 12.79
CA ARG A 232 0.40 5.70 12.11
C ARG A 232 0.21 5.74 10.61
N VAL A 233 1.14 6.41 9.94
CA VAL A 233 1.35 6.30 8.50
C VAL A 233 2.59 5.44 8.29
N ALA A 234 2.53 4.47 7.38
CA ALA A 234 3.66 3.62 7.06
C ALA A 234 3.83 3.42 5.56
N SER A 235 5.07 3.33 5.08
CA SER A 235 5.40 3.04 3.69
C SER A 235 6.68 2.23 3.58
N LEU A 236 6.82 1.42 2.53
CA LEU A 236 8.08 0.76 2.17
C LEU A 236 9.09 1.75 1.55
N HIS A 237 8.62 2.93 1.15
CA HIS A 237 9.40 3.95 0.45
C HIS A 237 9.48 5.22 1.30
N ALA A 238 10.53 6.01 1.08
CA ALA A 238 10.78 7.20 1.88
C ALA A 238 9.68 8.25 1.69
N PHE A 239 9.19 8.75 2.82
CA PHE A 239 8.23 9.85 2.88
C PHE A 239 8.44 10.65 4.16
N SER A 240 7.85 11.83 4.17
CA SER A 240 7.60 12.63 5.36
C SER A 240 6.12 12.94 5.45
N SER A 241 5.57 12.96 6.65
CA SER A 241 4.20 13.35 6.91
C SER A 241 4.10 14.32 8.07
N ARG A 242 3.08 15.16 8.05
CA ARG A 242 2.76 16.05 9.17
C ARG A 242 1.28 16.39 9.20
N VAL A 243 0.75 16.59 10.39
CA VAL A 243 -0.60 17.13 10.58
C VAL A 243 -0.53 18.65 10.43
N THR A 244 -1.24 19.22 9.45
CA THR A 244 -1.19 20.66 9.13
C THR A 244 -2.29 21.47 9.83
N GLY A 245 -3.16 20.82 10.60
CA GLY A 245 -4.22 21.43 11.39
C GLY A 245 -5.61 21.02 10.91
N GLU A 246 -6.60 21.89 11.15
CA GLU A 246 -7.97 21.67 10.70
C GLU A 246 -8.08 21.66 9.19
N SER A 247 -8.90 20.74 8.71
CA SER A 247 -9.21 20.63 7.30
C SER A 247 -9.84 21.91 6.75
N ARG A 248 -9.27 22.43 5.66
CA ARG A 248 -9.81 23.60 4.95
C ARG A 248 -10.64 23.22 3.72
N PRO A 249 -11.85 23.77 3.52
CA PRO A 249 -12.74 23.33 2.43
C PRO A 249 -12.20 23.57 1.01
N ASP A 250 -11.28 24.52 0.85
CA ASP A 250 -10.69 24.96 -0.41
C ASP A 250 -9.53 24.08 -0.91
N GLN A 251 -9.02 23.18 -0.05
CA GLN A 251 -7.92 22.29 -0.42
C GLN A 251 -8.42 21.01 -1.10
N VAL A 252 -7.90 20.74 -2.30
CA VAL A 252 -8.12 19.47 -2.98
C VAL A 252 -7.36 18.36 -2.25
N LYS A 253 -8.08 17.33 -1.80
CA LYS A 253 -7.56 16.23 -0.99
C LYS A 253 -8.44 15.00 -1.11
N VAL A 254 -7.88 13.86 -0.70
CA VAL A 254 -8.67 12.64 -0.46
C VAL A 254 -9.14 12.60 0.98
N ARG A 255 -10.29 12.00 1.26
CA ARG A 255 -10.88 11.95 2.61
C ARG A 255 -11.17 10.52 3.06
N PHE A 256 -10.71 10.18 4.25
CA PHE A 256 -11.23 9.01 4.96
C PHE A 256 -12.60 9.32 5.59
N PRO A 257 -13.58 8.41 5.48
CA PRO A 257 -14.86 8.58 6.17
C PRO A 257 -14.65 8.55 7.69
N GLY A 258 -15.37 9.41 8.41
CA GLY A 258 -15.31 9.51 9.88
C GLY A 258 -16.34 8.69 10.61
#